data_AF-A0A1G1P5P7-F1
#
_entry.id   AF-A0A1G1P5P7-F1
#
_cell.length_a   1.000
_cell.length_b   1.000
_cell.length_c   1.000
_cell.angle_alpha   90.00
_cell.angle_beta   90.00
_cell.angle_gamma   90.00
#
_symmetry.space_group_name_H-M   'P 1'
#
loop_
_entity.id
_entity.type
_entity.pdbx_description
1 polymer ?
#
loop_
_entity_poly.entity_id
_entity_poly.type
_entity_poly.pdbx_seq_one_letter_code
_entity_poly.pdbx_strand_id
1 'polypeptide(L)'
;LAAGWAGAQEFSADMVSRTGKEIVNAKIYAAKDKVRMEMPESVMIIRRDKNLTWMLMPVDKMYMEQLVNMSSAPKVAKEFEGETERVAMGAEPVDGASADKFKVTYTEKGKSVSVYQWLRAGQIPVKVEAVDGSWGMEYKNLKTGPQPANLFEPPADYEKFAMPGLGDMMKDFGGL
;
A
#
# COMPACT_ATOMS: atom_id res chain seq x y z
N LEU A 1 -11.14 -33.13 -2.07
CA LEU A 1 -9.87 -32.39 -2.01
C LEU A 1 -10.16 -30.94 -2.35
N ALA A 2 -10.26 -30.06 -1.35
CA ALA A 2 -10.34 -28.62 -1.60
C ALA A 2 -9.03 -28.01 -1.08
N ALA A 3 -8.08 -27.81 -1.99
CA ALA A 3 -6.90 -27.02 -1.70
C ALA A 3 -7.36 -25.58 -1.49
N GLY A 4 -7.47 -25.18 -0.22
CA GLY A 4 -7.71 -23.78 0.15
C GLY A 4 -6.56 -22.94 -0.41
N TRP A 5 -6.91 -21.91 -1.15
CA TRP A 5 -5.93 -20.95 -1.67
C TRP A 5 -5.32 -20.27 -0.46
N ALA A 6 -4.03 -20.48 -0.21
CA ALA A 6 -3.26 -19.70 0.74
C ALA A 6 -3.13 -18.27 0.18
N GLY A 7 -4.18 -17.46 0.41
CA GLY A 7 -4.14 -16.03 0.16
C GLY A 7 -3.06 -15.40 1.03
N ALA A 8 -2.37 -14.39 0.51
CA ALA A 8 -1.46 -13.57 1.30
C ALA A 8 -2.09 -13.23 2.66
N GLN A 9 -1.31 -13.36 3.74
CA GLN A 9 -1.81 -13.18 5.10
C GLN A 9 -2.52 -11.83 5.23
N GLU A 10 -3.82 -11.86 5.47
CA GLU A 10 -4.62 -10.65 5.66
C GLU A 10 -4.27 -10.00 7.01
N PHE A 11 -4.32 -8.67 7.06
CA PHE A 11 -4.00 -7.92 8.27
C PHE A 11 -4.62 -6.52 8.31
N SER A 12 -4.59 -5.95 9.51
CA SER A 12 -4.78 -4.51 9.77
C SER A 12 -3.66 -3.98 10.66
N ALA A 13 -3.32 -2.70 10.52
CA ALA A 13 -2.33 -2.04 11.36
C ALA A 13 -2.56 -0.52 11.40
N ASP A 14 -1.97 0.14 12.39
CA ASP A 14 -1.67 1.56 12.31
C ASP A 14 -0.38 1.74 11.51
N MET A 15 -0.32 2.76 10.66
CA MET A 15 0.83 3.06 9.81
C MET A 15 1.39 4.43 10.19
N VAL A 16 2.70 4.48 10.42
CA VAL A 16 3.44 5.71 10.67
C VAL A 16 4.45 5.89 9.54
N SER A 17 4.23 6.90 8.71
CA SER A 17 5.15 7.29 7.63
C SER A 17 5.90 8.55 8.04
N ARG A 18 7.21 8.55 7.82
CA ARG A 18 8.11 9.67 8.08
C ARG A 18 8.80 10.06 6.78
N THR A 19 8.78 11.35 6.44
CA THR A 19 9.58 11.92 5.35
C THR A 19 10.19 13.23 5.85
N GLY A 20 11.51 13.27 6.01
CA GLY A 20 12.16 14.41 6.67
C GLY A 20 11.61 14.66 8.08
N LYS A 21 10.95 15.81 8.29
CA LYS A 21 10.29 16.19 9.56
C LYS A 21 8.79 15.89 9.60
N GLU A 22 8.20 15.50 8.48
CA GLU A 22 6.78 15.22 8.40
C GLU A 22 6.48 13.80 8.87
N ILE A 23 5.43 13.66 9.68
CA ILE A 23 4.92 12.38 10.14
C ILE A 23 3.46 12.30 9.73
N VAL A 24 3.12 11.28 8.97
CA VAL A 24 1.75 10.97 8.57
C VAL A 24 1.31 9.69 9.27
N ASN A 25 0.20 9.78 9.99
CA ASN A 25 -0.44 8.63 10.61
C ASN A 25 -1.62 8.18 9.75
N ALA A 26 -1.75 6.87 9.56
CA ALA A 26 -2.85 6.27 8.81
C ALA A 26 -3.25 4.94 9.43
N LYS A 27 -4.37 4.38 9.00
CA LYS A 27 -4.72 2.97 9.23
C LYS A 27 -4.63 2.23 7.92
N ILE A 28 -4.17 0.97 7.96
CA ILE A 28 -4.11 0.11 6.79
C ILE A 28 -4.86 -1.19 7.04
N TYR A 29 -5.57 -1.64 6.03
CA TYR A 29 -6.21 -2.95 5.95
C TYR A 29 -5.77 -3.58 4.64
N ALA A 30 -5.24 -4.79 4.72
CA ALA A 30 -4.74 -5.52 3.57
C ALA A 30 -5.41 -6.89 3.49
N ALA A 31 -5.95 -7.18 2.33
CA ALA A 31 -6.34 -8.51 1.89
C ALA A 31 -5.70 -8.77 0.53
N LYS A 32 -5.64 -10.03 0.09
CA LYS A 32 -4.95 -10.50 -1.13
C LYS A 32 -4.72 -9.42 -2.22
N ASP A 33 -5.78 -9.02 -2.91
CA ASP A 33 -5.75 -8.07 -4.03
C ASP A 33 -6.33 -6.69 -3.68
N LYS A 34 -6.48 -6.41 -2.38
CA LYS A 34 -7.23 -5.26 -1.86
C LYS A 34 -6.47 -4.57 -0.74
N VAL A 35 -6.31 -3.27 -0.85
CA VAL A 35 -5.69 -2.45 0.19
C VAL A 35 -6.60 -1.28 0.49
N ARG A 36 -6.86 -1.01 1.76
CA ARG A 36 -7.50 0.21 2.23
C ARG A 36 -6.52 0.97 3.11
N MET A 37 -6.36 2.25 2.86
CA MET A 37 -5.56 3.15 3.67
C MET A 37 -6.43 4.34 4.08
N GLU A 38 -6.59 4.54 5.38
CA GLU A 38 -7.36 5.64 5.95
C GLU A 38 -6.39 6.70 6.49
N MET A 39 -6.44 7.89 5.90
CA MET A 39 -5.75 9.09 6.36
C MET A 39 -6.77 10.05 6.99
N PRO A 40 -6.34 11.10 7.73
CA PRO A 40 -7.27 12.00 8.42
C PRO A 40 -8.37 12.60 7.54
N GLU A 41 -8.07 12.92 6.28
CA GLU A 41 -8.99 13.62 5.37
C GLU A 41 -9.42 12.79 4.15
N SER A 42 -8.82 11.62 3.93
CA SER A 42 -9.10 10.81 2.74
C SER A 42 -8.91 9.32 2.99
N VAL A 43 -9.62 8.52 2.20
CA VAL A 43 -9.46 7.05 2.20
C VAL A 43 -9.10 6.60 0.81
N MET A 44 -8.01 5.84 0.69
CA MET A 44 -7.61 5.19 -0.55
C MET A 44 -8.00 3.71 -0.49
N ILE A 45 -8.66 3.22 -1.54
CA ILE A 45 -8.97 1.80 -1.72
C ILE A 45 -8.38 1.34 -3.04
N ILE A 46 -7.39 0.44 -2.99
CA ILE A 46 -6.78 -0.19 -4.16
C ILE A 46 -7.44 -1.55 -4.39
N ARG A 47 -7.91 -1.78 -5.62
CA ARG A 47 -8.51 -3.03 -6.08
C ARG A 47 -7.73 -3.57 -7.27
N ARG A 48 -6.68 -4.35 -6.99
CA ARG A 48 -5.86 -4.96 -8.06
C ARG A 48 -6.67 -5.95 -8.90
N ASP A 49 -7.62 -6.64 -8.29
CA ASP A 49 -8.60 -7.51 -8.94
C ASP A 49 -9.50 -6.77 -9.95
N LYS A 50 -9.68 -5.46 -9.79
CA LYS A 50 -10.47 -4.59 -10.68
C LYS A 50 -9.63 -3.59 -11.50
N ASN A 51 -8.30 -3.60 -11.33
CA ASN A 51 -7.38 -2.61 -11.89
C ASN A 51 -7.80 -1.15 -11.64
N LEU A 52 -8.36 -0.85 -10.46
CA LEU A 52 -8.74 0.51 -10.08
C LEU A 52 -8.27 0.90 -8.67
N THR A 53 -8.23 2.20 -8.44
CA THR A 53 -8.08 2.84 -7.14
C THR A 53 -9.23 3.81 -6.93
N TRP A 54 -9.89 3.73 -5.78
CA TRP A 54 -10.85 4.74 -5.33
C TRP A 54 -10.23 5.65 -4.30
N MET A 55 -10.40 6.96 -4.50
CA MET A 55 -10.06 8.00 -3.54
C MET A 55 -11.35 8.58 -2.98
N LEU A 56 -11.65 8.27 -1.73
CA LEU A 56 -12.85 8.68 -1.02
C LEU A 56 -12.56 9.97 -0.23
N MET A 57 -13.49 10.91 -0.30
CA MET A 57 -13.52 12.17 0.44
C MET A 57 -14.69 12.11 1.42
N PRO A 58 -14.47 11.69 2.68
CA PRO A 58 -15.56 11.40 3.60
C PRO A 58 -16.44 12.58 3.97
N VAL A 59 -15.87 13.79 4.00
CA VAL A 59 -16.60 15.03 4.32
C VAL A 59 -17.67 15.31 3.25
N ASP A 60 -17.30 15.20 1.98
CA ASP A 60 -18.19 15.47 0.85
C ASP A 60 -19.07 14.27 0.49
N LYS A 61 -18.80 13.09 1.06
CA LYS A 61 -19.38 11.80 0.65
C LYS A 61 -19.21 11.55 -0.85
N MET A 62 -18.01 11.85 -1.35
CA MET A 62 -17.68 11.64 -2.76
C MET A 62 -16.52 10.68 -2.91
N TYR A 63 -16.39 10.06 -4.07
CA TYR A 63 -15.17 9.31 -4.43
C TYR A 63 -14.77 9.51 -5.89
N MET A 64 -13.47 9.54 -6.14
CA MET A 64 -12.90 9.49 -7.48
C MET A 64 -12.42 8.08 -7.79
N GLU A 65 -12.48 7.69 -9.06
CA GLU A 65 -11.95 6.43 -9.56
C GLU A 65 -10.83 6.68 -10.57
N GLN A 66 -9.73 5.96 -10.42
CA GLN A 66 -8.57 6.03 -11.30
C GLN A 66 -8.02 4.63 -11.54
N LEU A 67 -7.24 4.43 -12.61
CA LEU A 67 -6.51 3.17 -12.81
C LEU A 67 -5.48 2.97 -11.69
N VAL A 68 -5.16 1.72 -11.36
CA VAL A 68 -4.11 1.43 -10.37
C VAL A 68 -2.78 2.04 -10.83
N ASN A 69 -2.22 2.88 -9.99
CA ASN A 69 -0.84 3.31 -10.12
C ASN A 69 -0.01 2.62 -9.03
N MET A 70 0.75 1.60 -9.42
CA MET A 70 1.58 0.82 -8.48
C MET A 70 2.70 1.66 -7.86
N SER A 71 3.11 2.77 -8.50
CA SER A 71 4.13 3.67 -7.94
C SER A 71 3.65 4.44 -6.70
N SER A 72 2.34 4.66 -6.57
CA SER A 72 1.72 5.32 -5.40
C SER A 72 1.10 4.33 -4.40
N ALA A 73 1.16 3.03 -4.69
CA ALA A 73 0.58 2.02 -3.82
C ALA A 73 1.40 1.86 -2.54
N PRO A 74 0.77 1.67 -1.36
CA PRO A 74 1.48 1.33 -0.14
C PRO A 74 2.35 0.09 -0.35
N LYS A 75 3.56 0.08 0.24
CA LYS A 75 4.53 -1.02 0.16
C LYS A 75 4.11 -2.20 1.06
N VAL A 76 2.95 -2.79 0.76
CA VAL A 76 2.37 -3.96 1.46
C VAL A 76 2.88 -5.29 0.90
N ALA A 77 3.52 -5.27 -0.26
CA ALA A 77 4.07 -6.47 -0.87
C ALA A 77 5.44 -6.79 -0.28
N LYS A 78 5.71 -8.09 -0.14
CA LYS A 78 7.04 -8.59 0.23
C LYS A 78 8.08 -8.13 -0.77
N GLU A 79 7.81 -8.30 -2.05
CA GLU A 79 8.74 -7.99 -3.15
C GLU A 79 8.46 -6.61 -3.72
N PHE A 80 9.53 -5.95 -4.15
CA PHE A 80 9.44 -4.69 -4.87
C PHE A 80 9.34 -4.96 -6.37
N GLU A 81 8.52 -4.19 -7.08
CA GLU A 81 8.54 -4.20 -8.53
C GLU A 81 9.94 -3.76 -9.01
N GLY A 82 10.52 -4.55 -9.94
CA GLY A 82 11.88 -4.31 -10.41
C GLY A 82 12.97 -4.63 -9.38
N GLU A 83 12.68 -5.43 -8.34
CA GLU A 83 13.68 -5.94 -7.40
C GLU A 83 14.79 -6.70 -8.14
N THR A 84 16.03 -6.29 -7.91
CA THR A 84 17.23 -6.86 -8.54
C THR A 84 18.09 -7.63 -7.54
N GLU A 85 17.99 -7.29 -6.25
CA GLU A 85 18.78 -7.91 -5.20
C GLU A 85 18.06 -7.85 -3.84
N ARG A 86 18.20 -8.91 -3.04
CA ARG A 86 17.78 -8.97 -1.64
C ARG A 86 18.85 -9.66 -0.80
N VAL A 87 19.43 -8.92 0.14
CA VAL A 87 20.48 -9.40 1.04
C VAL A 87 19.95 -9.47 2.46
N ALA A 88 20.00 -10.65 3.08
CA ALA A 88 19.63 -10.84 4.48
C ALA A 88 20.62 -10.14 5.41
N MET A 89 20.12 -9.43 6.42
CA MET A 89 20.91 -8.64 7.37
C MET A 89 20.74 -9.09 8.83
N GLY A 90 20.06 -10.23 9.06
CA GLY A 90 19.71 -10.72 10.39
C GLY A 90 18.29 -10.35 10.79
N ALA A 91 17.99 -10.44 12.08
CA ALA A 91 16.68 -10.14 12.64
C ALA A 91 16.74 -9.03 13.69
N GLU A 92 15.76 -8.13 13.67
CA GLU A 92 15.63 -7.01 14.60
C GLU A 92 14.17 -6.90 15.07
N PRO A 93 13.90 -6.48 16.32
CA PRO A 93 12.53 -6.26 16.77
C PRO A 93 11.92 -5.02 16.12
N VAL A 94 10.69 -5.14 15.62
CA VAL A 94 9.82 -4.04 15.16
C VAL A 94 8.49 -4.16 15.89
N ASP A 95 8.02 -3.07 16.51
CA ASP A 95 6.80 -3.06 17.34
C ASP A 95 6.77 -4.23 18.34
N GLY A 96 7.88 -4.42 19.06
CA GLY A 96 8.01 -5.43 20.11
C GLY A 96 8.10 -6.89 19.67
N ALA A 97 8.06 -7.21 18.37
CA ALA A 97 8.22 -8.58 17.88
C ALA A 97 9.30 -8.70 16.79
N SER A 98 9.93 -9.88 16.72
CA SER A 98 11.02 -10.16 15.79
C SER A 98 10.58 -10.00 14.33
N ALA A 99 11.46 -9.40 13.52
CA ALA A 99 11.31 -9.26 12.08
C ALA A 99 12.65 -9.47 11.38
N ASP A 100 12.63 -10.19 10.26
CA ASP A 100 13.80 -10.43 9.43
C ASP A 100 14.11 -9.17 8.60
N LYS A 101 15.33 -8.67 8.71
CA LYS A 101 15.78 -7.47 8.01
C LYS A 101 16.51 -7.83 6.73
N PHE A 102 16.19 -7.10 5.68
CA PHE A 102 16.82 -7.23 4.37
C PHE A 102 17.25 -5.85 3.87
N LYS A 103 18.38 -5.81 3.16
CA LYS A 103 18.64 -4.74 2.19
C LYS A 103 18.08 -5.18 0.85
N VAL A 104 17.17 -4.39 0.30
CA VAL A 104 16.54 -4.66 -1.00
C VAL A 104 16.98 -3.59 -1.97
N THR A 105 17.46 -4.00 -3.15
CA THR A 105 17.78 -3.12 -4.26
C THR A 105 16.78 -3.38 -5.40
N TYR A 106 16.22 -2.31 -5.96
CA TYR A 106 15.25 -2.39 -7.03
C TYR A 106 15.44 -1.24 -8.03
N THR A 107 14.90 -1.39 -9.24
CA THR A 107 14.94 -0.35 -10.27
C THR A 107 13.69 0.51 -10.22
N GLU A 108 13.86 1.81 -10.03
CA GLU A 108 12.77 2.78 -10.08
C GLU A 108 13.11 3.88 -11.09
N LYS A 109 12.26 4.06 -12.11
CA LYS A 109 12.46 5.04 -13.19
C LYS A 109 13.87 4.96 -13.82
N GLY A 110 14.36 3.74 -14.02
CA GLY A 110 15.68 3.46 -14.61
C GLY A 110 16.87 3.69 -13.68
N LYS A 111 16.64 3.98 -12.39
CA LYS A 111 17.70 4.14 -11.38
C LYS A 111 17.68 3.01 -10.39
N SER A 112 18.86 2.57 -9.96
CA SER A 112 19.00 1.61 -8.86
C SER A 112 18.77 2.33 -7.53
N VAL A 113 17.83 1.82 -6.73
CA VAL A 113 17.46 2.34 -5.41
C VAL A 113 17.57 1.20 -4.40
N SER A 114 18.12 1.49 -3.21
CA SER A 114 18.16 0.54 -2.10
C SER A 114 17.37 1.03 -0.89
N VAL A 115 16.68 0.10 -0.23
CA VAL A 115 15.96 0.31 1.03
C VAL A 115 16.27 -0.83 2.01
N TYR A 116 16.03 -0.60 3.29
CA TYR A 116 15.87 -1.66 4.27
C TYR A 116 14.40 -2.06 4.37
N GLN A 117 14.10 -3.36 4.41
CA GLN A 117 12.77 -3.90 4.63
C GLN A 117 12.82 -4.92 5.77
N TRP A 118 11.86 -4.84 6.68
CA TRP A 118 11.67 -5.82 7.74
C TRP A 118 10.41 -6.62 7.48
N LEU A 119 10.53 -7.95 7.49
CA LEU A 119 9.44 -8.87 7.28
C LEU A 119 9.09 -9.61 8.57
N ARG A 120 7.82 -9.62 8.94
CA ARG A 120 7.30 -10.51 9.99
C ARG A 120 6.83 -11.82 9.37
N ALA A 121 7.28 -12.94 9.97
CA ALA A 121 7.02 -14.30 9.50
C ALA A 121 7.37 -14.52 8.00
N GLY A 122 8.37 -13.79 7.49
CA GLY A 122 8.82 -13.88 6.09
C GLY A 122 7.81 -13.43 5.03
N GLN A 123 6.70 -12.81 5.43
CA GLN A 123 5.56 -12.49 4.55
C GLN A 123 5.12 -11.02 4.64
N ILE A 124 4.96 -10.48 5.86
CA ILE A 124 4.35 -9.16 6.05
C ILE A 124 5.44 -8.10 6.17
N PRO A 125 5.55 -7.12 5.27
CA PRO A 125 6.46 -6.00 5.44
C PRO A 125 5.96 -5.10 6.57
N VAL A 126 6.63 -5.15 7.72
CA VAL A 126 6.25 -4.37 8.91
C VAL A 126 6.99 -3.05 9.01
N LYS A 127 8.10 -2.91 8.27
CA LYS A 127 8.85 -1.66 8.17
C LYS A 127 9.59 -1.59 6.84
N VAL A 128 9.66 -0.40 6.26
CA VAL A 128 10.53 -0.07 5.13
C VAL A 128 11.20 1.27 5.42
N GLU A 129 12.50 1.40 5.16
CA GLU A 129 13.25 2.62 5.40
C GLU A 129 14.29 2.85 4.30
N ALA A 130 14.45 4.09 3.86
CA ALA A 130 15.53 4.47 2.97
C ALA A 130 16.89 4.22 3.63
N VAL A 131 17.90 3.79 2.85
CA VAL A 131 19.24 3.54 3.40
C VAL A 131 19.86 4.79 4.03
N ASP A 132 19.54 5.98 3.50
CA ASP A 132 19.98 7.27 4.01
C ASP A 132 19.09 7.81 5.15
N GLY A 133 18.03 7.10 5.53
CA GLY A 133 17.08 7.50 6.56
C GLY A 133 16.20 8.70 6.18
N SER A 134 16.17 9.13 4.91
CA SER A 134 15.37 10.27 4.44
C SER A 134 13.87 10.05 4.58
N TRP A 135 13.41 8.80 4.44
CA TRP A 135 12.03 8.41 4.66
C TRP A 135 11.92 7.00 5.27
N GLY A 136 10.80 6.72 5.91
CA GLY A 136 10.46 5.38 6.39
C GLY A 136 8.96 5.21 6.62
N MET A 137 8.52 3.97 6.66
CA MET A 137 7.15 3.55 6.97
C MET A 137 7.24 2.39 7.96
N GLU A 138 6.48 2.44 9.04
CA GLU A 138 6.42 1.39 10.06
C GLU A 138 4.96 1.08 10.42
N TYR A 139 4.67 -0.21 10.60
CA TYR A 139 3.38 -0.67 11.11
C TYR A 139 3.44 -0.88 12.61
N LYS A 140 2.39 -0.43 13.29
CA LYS A 140 2.14 -0.62 14.72
C LYS A 140 0.81 -1.33 14.92
N ASN A 141 0.68 -2.03 16.05
CA ASN A 141 -0.56 -2.72 16.42
C ASN A 141 -1.04 -3.70 15.33
N LEU A 142 -0.10 -4.39 14.66
CA LEU A 142 -0.40 -5.32 13.58
C LEU A 142 -1.30 -6.47 14.09
N LYS A 143 -2.44 -6.65 13.44
CA LYS A 143 -3.39 -7.74 13.69
C LYS A 143 -3.58 -8.54 12.41
N THR A 144 -3.18 -9.80 12.43
CA THR A 144 -3.41 -10.74 11.32
C THR A 144 -4.80 -11.36 11.43
N GLY A 145 -5.41 -11.64 10.29
CA GLY A 145 -6.75 -12.24 10.21
C GLY A 145 -7.59 -11.65 9.08
N PRO A 146 -8.70 -12.32 8.74
CA PRO A 146 -9.56 -11.92 7.63
C PRO A 146 -10.11 -10.50 7.82
N GLN A 147 -10.14 -9.73 6.73
CA GLN A 147 -10.67 -8.37 6.69
C GLN A 147 -12.10 -8.37 6.10
N PRO A 148 -13.04 -7.61 6.69
CA PRO A 148 -14.39 -7.49 6.15
C PRO A 148 -14.39 -6.97 4.70
N ALA A 149 -15.10 -7.67 3.81
CA ALA A 149 -15.08 -7.37 2.38
C ALA A 149 -15.58 -5.95 2.04
N ASN A 150 -16.51 -5.41 2.85
CA ASN A 150 -17.09 -4.07 2.71
C ASN A 150 -16.08 -2.95 3.00
N LEU A 151 -14.96 -3.21 3.69
CA LEU A 151 -13.90 -2.20 3.84
C LEU A 151 -13.33 -1.77 2.48
N PHE A 152 -13.40 -2.63 1.48
CA PHE A 152 -12.77 -2.46 0.17
C PHE A 152 -13.75 -2.07 -0.93
N GLU A 153 -14.89 -1.47 -0.56
CA GLU A 153 -15.85 -0.87 -1.49
C GLU A 153 -16.15 0.57 -1.02
N PRO A 154 -16.49 1.51 -1.92
CA PRO A 154 -17.03 2.80 -1.53
C PRO A 154 -18.35 2.61 -0.74
N PRO A 155 -18.60 3.40 0.32
CA PRO A 155 -19.88 3.35 1.02
C PRO A 155 -21.05 3.67 0.09
N ALA A 156 -22.20 3.06 0.34
CA ALA A 156 -23.37 3.16 -0.56
C ALA A 156 -23.95 4.58 -0.65
N ASP A 157 -23.70 5.43 0.34
CA ASP A 157 -24.12 6.83 0.36
C ASP A 157 -23.08 7.79 -0.26
N TYR A 158 -22.03 7.25 -0.90
CA TYR A 158 -21.02 8.06 -1.58
C TYR A 158 -21.35 8.20 -3.06
N GLU A 159 -21.17 9.41 -3.58
CA GLU A 159 -21.34 9.71 -5.00
C GLU A 159 -20.02 9.65 -5.75
N LYS A 160 -20.03 9.02 -6.93
CA LYS A 160 -18.85 9.06 -7.81
C LYS A 160 -18.68 10.48 -8.33
N PHE A 161 -17.54 11.08 -8.07
CA PHE A 161 -17.16 12.36 -8.66
C PHE A 161 -17.03 12.15 -10.18
N ALA A 162 -17.99 12.67 -10.93
CA ALA A 162 -17.93 12.75 -12.38
C ALA A 162 -17.31 14.11 -12.74
N MET A 163 -16.03 14.14 -13.16
CA MET A 163 -15.51 15.33 -13.85
C MET A 163 -16.22 15.42 -15.22
N PRO A 164 -17.04 16.45 -15.49
CA PRO A 164 -17.47 16.72 -16.85
C PRO A 164 -16.22 17.01 -17.69
N GLY A 165 -16.01 16.28 -18.79
CA GLY A 165 -14.94 16.56 -19.77
C GLY A 165 -13.64 15.77 -19.67
N LEU A 166 -13.43 14.90 -18.66
CA LEU A 166 -12.21 14.07 -18.62
C LEU A 166 -12.16 13.04 -19.75
N GLY A 167 -13.34 12.54 -20.17
CA GLY A 167 -13.47 11.64 -21.32
C GLY A 167 -13.09 12.27 -22.66
N ASP A 168 -13.18 13.61 -22.78
CA ASP A 168 -12.77 14.34 -23.97
C ASP A 168 -11.30 14.75 -23.89
N MET A 169 -10.79 15.14 -22.71
CA MET A 169 -9.35 15.42 -22.51
C MET A 169 -8.46 14.18 -22.71
N MET A 170 -8.91 12.98 -22.34
CA MET A 170 -8.12 11.75 -22.51
C MET A 170 -8.02 11.31 -23.99
N LYS A 171 -8.97 11.73 -24.84
CA LYS A 171 -8.88 11.56 -26.29
C LYS A 171 -7.85 12.49 -26.92
N ASP A 172 -7.75 13.73 -26.43
CA ASP A 172 -6.76 14.70 -26.92
C ASP A 172 -5.32 14.35 -26.50
N PHE A 173 -5.12 13.67 -25.37
CA PHE A 173 -3.80 13.20 -24.93
C PHE A 173 -3.38 11.82 -25.45
N GLY A 174 -4.30 11.09 -26.12
CA GLY A 174 -4.02 9.80 -26.76
C GLY A 174 -3.66 9.90 -28.23
N GLY A 175 -3.55 11.11 -28.78
CA GLY A 175 -3.11 11.38 -30.14
C GLY A 175 -1.60 11.53 -30.25
N LEU A 176 -0.85 10.42 -30.07
CA LEU A 176 0.46 10.18 -30.67
C LEU A 176 0.61 8.68 -30.97
#